data_AF-A0A6J6FY26-F1
#
_entry.id   AF-A0A6J6FY26-F1
#
_cell.length_a   1.000
_cell.length_b   1.000
_cell.length_c   1.000
_cell.angle_alpha   90.00
_cell.angle_beta   90.00
_cell.angle_gamma   90.00
#
_symmetry.space_group_name_H-M   'P 1'
#
loop_
_entity.id
_entity.type
_entity.pdbx_description
1 polymer ?
#
loop_
_entity_poly.entity_id
_entity_poly.type
_entity_poly.pdbx_seq_one_letter_code
_entity_poly.pdbx_strand_id
1 'polypeptide(L)' 'MSMRGVRKSHARTTTSAVRGVLRDPATRAEAISLITKG' A
#
# COMPACT_ATOMS: atom_id res chain seq x y z
N MET A 1 -11.47 5.71 -8.31
CA MET A 1 -12.91 5.99 -8.12
C MET A 1 -13.56 6.03 -9.48
N SER A 2 -14.35 5.01 -9.81
CA SER A 2 -14.87 4.75 -11.15
C SER A 2 -16.28 5.31 -11.40
N MET A 3 -17.17 5.30 -10.39
CA MET A 3 -18.60 5.55 -10.60
C MET A 3 -19.10 6.97 -10.25
N ARG A 4 -18.34 7.75 -9.48
CA ARG A 4 -18.61 9.16 -9.14
C ARG A 4 -17.32 9.96 -9.01
N GLY A 5 -17.38 11.29 -9.18
CA GLY A 5 -16.20 12.15 -9.07
C GLY A 5 -15.25 12.01 -10.26
N VAL A 6 -13.93 12.01 -10.04
CA VAL A 6 -12.83 12.09 -11.05
C VAL A 6 -12.80 10.96 -12.11
N ARG A 7 -13.69 9.95 -12.05
CA ARG A 7 -13.85 8.86 -13.05
C ARG A 7 -12.53 8.22 -13.52
N LYS A 8 -11.69 7.80 -12.58
CA LYS A 8 -10.44 7.07 -12.87
C LYS A 8 -10.64 5.57 -12.62
N SER A 9 -10.99 4.84 -13.67
CA SER A 9 -11.29 3.40 -13.67
C SER A 9 -10.13 2.52 -13.18
N HIS A 10 -8.90 2.93 -13.46
CA HIS A 10 -7.68 2.17 -13.10
C HIS A 10 -6.95 2.71 -11.86
N ALA A 11 -7.55 3.61 -11.10
CA ALA A 11 -6.93 4.10 -9.86
C ALA A 11 -6.92 2.99 -8.78
N ARG A 12 -5.74 2.74 -8.19
CA ARG A 12 -5.57 1.83 -7.05
C ARG A 12 -5.12 2.66 -5.84
N THR A 13 -5.73 2.43 -4.68
CA THR A 13 -5.36 3.06 -3.40
C THR A 13 -4.85 1.98 -2.47
N THR A 14 -3.63 2.11 -1.98
CA THR A 14 -3.06 1.22 -0.97
C THR A 14 -2.93 1.97 0.34
N THR A 15 -3.54 1.44 1.40
CA THR A 15 -3.50 2.01 2.75
C THR A 15 -2.72 1.10 3.68
N SER A 16 -1.91 1.67 4.57
CA SER A 16 -1.13 0.92 5.56
C SER A 16 -1.24 1.55 6.94
N ALA A 17 -1.20 0.73 8.00
CA ALA A 17 -1.06 1.17 9.39
C ALA A 17 0.15 0.48 10.02
N VAL A 18 1.05 1.24 10.63
CA VAL A 18 2.34 0.74 11.15
C VAL A 18 2.37 0.76 12.68
N ARG A 19 2.64 -0.41 13.28
CA ARG A 19 2.81 -0.62 14.73
C ARG A 19 3.89 -1.69 14.96
N GLY A 20 4.42 -1.77 16.18
CA GLY A 20 5.36 -2.82 16.58
C GLY A 20 6.62 -2.87 15.70
N VAL A 21 7.05 -4.09 15.35
CA VAL A 21 8.28 -4.38 14.59
C VAL A 21 8.30 -3.69 13.21
N LEU A 22 7.14 -3.44 12.60
CA LEU A 22 7.05 -2.75 11.31
C LEU A 22 7.41 -1.25 11.38
N ARG A 23 7.67 -0.69 12.57
CA ARG A 23 8.21 0.67 12.71
C ARG A 23 9.63 0.77 12.19
N ASP A 24 10.42 -0.31 12.31
CA ASP A 24 11.74 -0.38 11.70
C ASP A 24 11.63 -0.29 10.16
N PRO A 25 12.27 0.70 9.51
CA PRO A 25 12.27 0.81 8.06
C PRO A 25 12.80 -0.44 7.34
N ALA A 26 13.78 -1.17 7.90
CA ALA A 26 14.35 -2.35 7.24
C ALA A 26 13.30 -3.47 7.12
N THR A 27 12.69 -3.86 8.25
CA THR A 27 11.63 -4.88 8.27
C THR A 27 10.41 -4.49 7.44
N ARG A 28 10.04 -3.20 7.46
CA ARG A 28 8.92 -2.70 6.64
C ARG A 28 9.24 -2.79 5.15
N ALA A 29 10.47 -2.52 4.73
CA ALA A 29 10.87 -2.61 3.34
C ALA A 29 10.80 -4.06 2.81
N GLU A 30 11.22 -5.04 3.61
CA GLU A 30 11.10 -6.46 3.27
C GLU A 30 9.63 -6.86 3.08
N ALA A 31 8.76 -6.47 4.02
CA ALA A 31 7.33 -6.74 3.92
C ALA A 31 6.68 -6.09 2.68
N ILE A 32 7.02 -4.83 2.38
CA ILE A 32 6.51 -4.13 1.18
C ILE A 32 7.05 -4.78 -0.10
N SER A 33 8.29 -5.24 -0.10
CA SER A 33 8.87 -5.94 -1.25
C SER A 33 8.08 -7.21 -1.57
N LEU A 34 7.62 -7.97 -0.57
CA LEU A 34 6.79 -9.15 -0.78
C LEU A 34 5.39 -8.79 -1.33
N ILE A 35 4.78 -7.71 -0.84
CA ILE A 35 3.44 -7.27 -1.28
C ILE A 35 3.45 -6.74 -2.73
N THR A 36 4.55 -6.13 -3.16
CA THR A 36 4.64 -5.43 -4.45
C THR A 36 5.29 -6.25 -5.55
N LYS A 37 6.17 -7.20 -5.20
CA LYS A 37 6.85 -8.08 -6.15
C LYS A 37 6.27 -9.50 -6.21
N GLY A 38 5.36 -9.84 -5.29
CA GLY A 38 4.53 -11.04 -5.36
C GLY A 38 3.45 -10.94 -6.43
#